data_AF-A0A397SDD0-F1
#
_entry.id   AF-A0A397SDD0-F1
#
_cell.length_a   1.000
_cell.length_b   1.000
_cell.length_c   1.000
_cell.angle_alpha   90.00
_cell.angle_beta   90.00
_cell.angle_gamma   90.00
#
_symmetry.space_group_name_H-M   'P 1'
#
loop_
_entity.id
_entity.type
_entity.pdbx_description
1 polymer ?
#
loop_
_entity_poly.entity_id
_entity_poly.type
_entity_poly.pdbx_seq_one_letter_code
_entity_poly.pdbx_strand_id
1 'polypeptide(L)'
;MLKVNRSIIKNLNKKEIDWVKTLNYILNKEEGGNELTSTKDSSTRTYNIKNIIKKLPTYQEMERRNNEIYNDKCPRCRLETETWTHVWQCDKNESKIQDLIMEEMDLQIEELKKEILLSTKINGKIVYLKFLLKD
;
A
#
# COMPACT_ATOMS: atom_id res chain seq x y z
N MET A 1 -36.27 17.41 -4.87
CA MET A 1 -35.69 18.13 -3.72
C MET A 1 -34.80 17.16 -2.94
N LEU A 2 -33.50 17.44 -2.80
CA LEU A 2 -32.60 16.58 -2.03
C LEU A 2 -33.01 16.61 -0.55
N LYS A 3 -33.23 15.43 0.06
CA LYS A 3 -33.53 15.34 1.49
C LYS A 3 -32.28 15.69 2.29
N VAL A 4 -32.23 16.92 2.80
CA VAL A 4 -31.15 17.37 3.66
C VAL A 4 -31.21 16.63 5.00
N ASN A 5 -30.14 15.94 5.36
CA ASN A 5 -30.04 15.26 6.65
C ASN A 5 -29.83 16.28 7.77
N ARG A 6 -30.92 16.67 8.44
CA ARG A 6 -30.93 17.73 9.48
C ARG A 6 -30.02 17.42 10.68
N SER A 7 -29.70 16.15 10.95
CA SER A 7 -28.81 15.81 12.06
C SER A 7 -27.37 16.27 11.83
N ILE A 8 -26.91 16.24 10.57
CA ILE A 8 -25.57 16.70 10.18
C ILE A 8 -25.45 18.22 10.35
N ILE A 9 -26.47 18.98 9.93
CA ILE A 9 -26.51 20.45 10.08
C ILE A 9 -26.46 20.87 11.55
N LYS A 10 -27.11 20.13 12.45
CA LYS A 10 -27.08 20.45 13.90
C LYS A 10 -25.69 20.34 14.51
N ASN A 11 -24.82 19.49 13.98
CA ASN A 11 -23.47 19.28 14.50
C ASN A 11 -22.42 20.20 13.86
N LEU A 12 -22.74 20.93 12.79
CA LEU A 12 -21.81 21.87 12.14
C LEU A 12 -21.28 22.94 13.10
N ASN A 13 -22.15 23.40 14.02
CA ASN A 13 -21.83 24.46 14.98
C ASN A 13 -20.96 23.99 16.16
N LYS A 14 -20.77 22.67 16.34
CA LYS A 14 -20.01 22.12 17.46
C LYS A 14 -18.49 22.30 17.32
N LYS A 15 -18.02 22.73 16.15
CA LYS A 15 -16.58 22.86 15.82
C LYS A 15 -15.74 21.60 16.10
N GLU A 16 -16.38 20.43 16.20
CA GLU A 16 -15.70 19.13 16.36
C GLU A 16 -14.88 18.78 15.11
N ILE A 17 -15.25 19.34 13.95
CA ILE A 17 -14.60 19.13 12.68
C ILE A 17 -13.95 20.43 12.22
N ASP A 18 -12.63 20.39 12.02
CA ASP A 18 -11.89 21.45 11.34
C ASP A 18 -12.13 21.35 9.83
N TRP A 19 -13.20 21.99 9.36
CA TRP A 19 -13.60 21.97 7.96
C TRP A 19 -12.53 22.51 7.01
N VAL A 20 -11.69 23.44 7.46
CA VAL A 20 -10.61 23.99 6.64
C VAL A 20 -9.58 22.89 6.37
N LYS A 21 -9.14 22.18 7.43
CA LYS A 21 -8.22 21.05 7.26
C LYS A 21 -8.85 19.90 6.49
N THR A 22 -10.12 19.57 6.76
CA THR A 22 -10.85 18.52 6.02
C THR A 22 -10.90 18.83 4.53
N LEU A 23 -11.24 20.07 4.15
CA LEU A 23 -11.26 20.49 2.75
C LEU A 23 -9.87 20.48 2.13
N ASN A 24 -8.84 20.92 2.85
CA ASN A 24 -7.46 20.85 2.35
C ASN A 24 -7.02 19.40 2.07
N TYR A 25 -7.34 18.46 2.97
CA TYR A 25 -7.08 17.04 2.78
C TYR A 25 -7.87 16.48 1.58
N ILE A 26 -9.16 16.81 1.46
CA ILE A 26 -9.99 16.34 0.34
C ILE A 26 -9.47 16.89 -0.99
N LEU A 27 -9.14 18.17 -1.06
CA LEU A 27 -8.78 18.85 -2.29
C LEU A 27 -7.35 18.59 -2.75
N ASN A 28 -6.46 18.12 -1.87
CA ASN A 28 -5.07 17.73 -2.15
C ASN A 28 -4.47 18.40 -3.41
N LYS A 29 -4.22 19.72 -3.33
CA LYS A 29 -4.03 20.65 -4.47
C LYS A 29 -2.72 20.45 -5.27
N GLU A 30 -2.20 19.24 -5.36
CA GLU A 30 -0.89 18.92 -5.95
C GLU A 30 -0.86 19.12 -7.48
N GLU A 31 -1.99 18.97 -8.19
CA GLU A 31 -2.04 19.05 -9.66
C GLU A 31 -3.20 19.93 -10.17
N GLY A 32 -3.10 21.26 -10.02
CA GLY A 32 -4.00 22.22 -10.69
C GLY A 32 -4.92 23.04 -9.76
N GLY A 33 -4.76 22.93 -8.44
CA GLY A 33 -5.46 23.77 -7.48
C GLY A 33 -6.97 23.53 -7.44
N ASN A 34 -7.76 24.61 -7.55
CA ASN A 34 -9.22 24.57 -7.41
C ASN A 34 -9.98 24.36 -8.74
N GLU A 35 -9.35 24.61 -9.88
CA GLU A 35 -10.03 24.80 -11.17
C GLU A 35 -9.74 23.68 -12.17
N LEU A 36 -8.62 22.99 -12.02
CA LEU A 36 -8.19 21.89 -12.89
C LEU A 36 -7.96 20.64 -12.05
N THR A 37 -8.46 19.51 -12.54
CA THR A 37 -8.24 18.19 -11.93
C THR A 37 -7.76 17.23 -13.01
N SER A 38 -6.58 16.64 -12.82
CA SER A 38 -6.16 15.48 -13.61
C SER A 38 -6.97 14.23 -13.21
N THR A 39 -6.89 13.16 -13.99
CA THR A 39 -7.47 11.86 -13.61
C THR A 39 -6.85 11.33 -12.31
N LYS A 40 -5.55 11.59 -12.11
CA LYS A 40 -4.81 11.21 -10.92
C LYS A 40 -5.31 12.00 -9.70
N ASP A 41 -5.41 13.31 -9.82
CA ASP A 41 -5.98 14.18 -8.78
C ASP A 41 -7.42 13.76 -8.43
N SER A 42 -8.28 13.55 -9.43
CA SER A 42 -9.65 13.09 -9.22
C SER A 42 -9.73 11.76 -8.47
N SER A 43 -8.83 10.83 -8.78
CA SER A 43 -8.75 9.53 -8.11
C SER A 43 -8.32 9.68 -6.65
N THR A 44 -7.32 10.52 -6.37
CA THR A 44 -6.85 10.82 -5.00
C THR A 44 -7.93 11.50 -4.18
N ARG A 45 -8.60 12.52 -4.71
CA ARG A 45 -9.71 13.21 -4.03
C ARG A 45 -10.86 12.25 -3.72
N THR A 46 -11.19 11.38 -4.69
CA THR A 46 -12.21 10.34 -4.50
C THR A 46 -11.84 9.37 -3.38
N TYR A 47 -10.58 8.96 -3.32
CA TYR A 47 -10.08 8.12 -2.23
C TYR A 47 -10.20 8.83 -0.87
N ASN A 48 -9.74 10.08 -0.77
CA ASN A 48 -9.80 10.89 0.46
C ASN A 48 -11.23 11.05 0.97
N ILE A 49 -12.18 11.35 0.07
CA ILE A 49 -13.61 11.46 0.40
C ILE A 49 -14.13 10.12 0.93
N LYS A 50 -13.93 9.02 0.18
CA LYS A 50 -14.36 7.67 0.57
C LYS A 50 -13.76 7.27 1.91
N ASN A 51 -12.52 7.65 2.18
CA ASN A 51 -11.86 7.38 3.44
C ASN A 51 -12.53 8.09 4.62
N ILE A 52 -12.76 9.40 4.52
CA ILE A 52 -13.39 10.19 5.59
C ILE A 52 -14.80 9.67 5.92
N ILE A 53 -15.59 9.33 4.90
CA ILE A 53 -16.97 8.85 5.09
C ILE A 53 -17.04 7.35 5.41
N LYS A 54 -15.90 6.66 5.58
CA LYS A 54 -15.79 5.23 5.86
C LYS A 54 -16.48 4.35 4.80
N LYS A 55 -16.32 4.72 3.53
CA LYS A 55 -16.84 4.01 2.34
C LYS A 55 -15.73 3.62 1.37
N LEU A 56 -14.54 3.31 1.90
CA LEU A 56 -13.52 2.63 1.11
C LEU A 56 -14.06 1.26 0.63
N PRO A 57 -13.66 0.80 -0.56
CA PRO A 57 -13.99 -0.53 -1.04
C PRO A 57 -13.15 -1.56 -0.28
N THR A 58 -13.54 -1.90 0.94
CA THR A 58 -12.85 -2.93 1.74
C THR A 58 -13.24 -4.32 1.25
N TYR A 59 -12.43 -5.34 1.55
CA TYR A 59 -12.74 -6.72 1.13
C TYR A 59 -14.08 -7.22 1.66
N GLN A 60 -14.52 -6.78 2.85
CA GLN A 60 -15.89 -7.03 3.33
C GLN A 60 -16.96 -6.48 2.36
N GLU A 61 -16.82 -5.24 1.89
CA GLU A 61 -17.76 -4.63 0.96
C GLU A 61 -17.65 -5.23 -0.46
N MET A 62 -16.48 -5.72 -0.84
CA MET A 62 -16.26 -6.39 -2.14
C MET A 62 -16.84 -7.80 -2.16
N GLU A 63 -16.62 -8.61 -1.11
CA GLU A 63 -17.24 -9.93 -0.96
C GLU A 63 -18.76 -9.81 -0.97
N ARG A 64 -19.33 -8.82 -0.27
CA ARG A 64 -20.79 -8.59 -0.29
C ARG A 64 -21.35 -8.33 -1.69
N ARG A 65 -20.53 -7.81 -2.62
CA ARG A 65 -20.94 -7.54 -4.02
C ARG A 65 -20.72 -8.75 -4.91
N ASN A 66 -19.65 -9.51 -4.67
CA ASN A 66 -19.31 -10.71 -5.42
C ASN A 66 -18.46 -11.64 -4.56
N ASN A 67 -19.12 -12.61 -3.93
CA ASN A 67 -18.50 -13.60 -3.04
C ASN A 67 -17.87 -14.79 -3.77
N GLU A 68 -18.01 -14.87 -5.10
CA GLU A 68 -17.32 -15.90 -5.91
C GLU A 68 -15.87 -15.51 -6.16
N ILE A 69 -15.59 -14.19 -6.23
CA ILE A 69 -14.27 -13.65 -6.54
C ILE A 69 -13.54 -13.20 -5.27
N TYR A 70 -14.26 -12.55 -4.36
CA TYR A 70 -13.68 -11.92 -3.19
C TYR A 70 -14.00 -12.71 -1.92
N ASN A 71 -13.03 -12.72 -1.02
CA ASN A 71 -13.14 -13.23 0.33
C ASN A 71 -12.97 -12.04 1.30
N ASP A 72 -13.78 -11.94 2.34
CA ASP A 72 -13.78 -10.78 3.24
C ASP A 72 -12.49 -10.58 4.05
N LYS A 73 -11.60 -11.57 4.09
CA LYS A 73 -10.35 -11.50 4.84
C LYS A 73 -9.42 -10.45 4.30
N CYS A 74 -8.73 -9.77 5.22
CA CYS A 74 -7.72 -8.78 4.89
C CYS A 74 -6.62 -9.44 4.03
N PRO A 75 -6.27 -8.87 2.87
CA PRO A 75 -5.23 -9.41 2.00
C PRO A 75 -3.84 -9.36 2.64
N ARG A 76 -3.63 -8.49 3.64
CA ARG A 76 -2.36 -8.34 4.37
C ARG A 76 -2.18 -9.42 5.43
N CYS A 77 -3.07 -9.46 6.43
CA CYS A 77 -2.93 -10.44 7.52
C CYS A 77 -3.57 -11.80 7.21
N ARG A 78 -4.60 -11.84 6.36
CA ARG A 78 -5.38 -13.04 5.99
C ARG A 78 -6.10 -13.72 7.17
N LEU A 79 -6.21 -13.03 8.31
CA LEU A 79 -6.79 -13.58 9.55
C LEU A 79 -8.16 -12.96 9.84
N GLU A 80 -8.20 -11.63 9.86
CA GLU A 80 -9.38 -10.85 10.21
C GLU A 80 -10.13 -10.36 8.97
N THR A 81 -11.43 -10.12 9.10
CA THR A 81 -12.24 -9.48 8.05
C THR A 81 -11.76 -8.04 7.82
N GLU A 82 -11.56 -7.65 6.56
CA GLU A 82 -11.16 -6.30 6.19
C GLU A 82 -12.33 -5.33 6.29
N THR A 83 -12.48 -4.73 7.46
CA THR A 83 -13.35 -3.58 7.69
C THR A 83 -12.58 -2.28 7.48
N TRP A 84 -13.29 -1.15 7.36
CA TRP A 84 -12.64 0.17 7.26
C TRP A 84 -11.67 0.42 8.43
N THR A 85 -12.05 0.01 9.64
CA THR A 85 -11.18 0.13 10.83
C THR A 85 -9.96 -0.79 10.74
N HIS A 86 -10.14 -2.03 10.28
CA HIS A 86 -9.04 -2.99 10.15
C HIS A 86 -7.98 -2.52 9.15
N VAL A 87 -8.35 -1.87 8.05
CA VAL A 87 -7.38 -1.30 7.08
C VAL A 87 -6.33 -0.43 7.75
N TRP A 88 -6.70 0.33 8.78
CA TRP A 88 -5.83 1.25 9.52
C TRP A 88 -5.11 0.61 10.71
N GLN A 89 -5.68 -0.45 11.29
CA GLN A 89 -5.19 -1.09 12.52
C GLN A 89 -4.57 -2.47 12.27
N CYS A 90 -4.51 -2.91 11.01
CA CYS A 90 -3.92 -4.18 10.65
C CYS A 90 -2.46 -4.21 11.13
N ASP A 91 -2.14 -5.22 11.92
CA ASP A 91 -0.80 -5.49 12.46
C ASP A 91 0.25 -5.69 11.36
N LYS A 92 -0.19 -6.14 10.18
CA LYS A 92 0.63 -6.28 8.97
C LYS A 92 0.70 -5.02 8.11
N ASN A 93 0.13 -3.89 8.55
CA ASN A 93 0.23 -2.62 7.83
C ASN A 93 1.53 -1.87 8.16
N GLU A 94 2.09 -2.09 9.35
CA GLU A 94 3.43 -1.62 9.70
C GLU A 94 4.48 -2.56 9.09
N SER A 95 4.98 -2.22 7.90
CA SER A 95 6.35 -2.64 7.56
C SER A 95 7.29 -1.73 8.34
N LYS A 96 8.01 -2.29 9.32
CA LYS A 96 9.02 -1.49 10.00
C LYS A 96 10.12 -1.20 8.99
N ILE A 97 10.68 0.00 9.03
CA ILE A 97 11.87 0.34 8.21
C ILE A 97 12.96 -0.72 8.36
N GLN A 98 13.07 -1.31 9.56
CA GLN A 98 13.97 -2.43 9.84
C GLN A 98 13.67 -3.68 9.01
N ASP A 99 12.39 -4.04 8.84
CA ASP A 99 11.98 -5.21 8.06
C ASP A 99 12.37 -5.04 6.58
N LEU A 100 12.15 -3.84 6.02
CA LEU A 100 12.56 -3.50 4.65
C LEU A 100 14.08 -3.54 4.48
N ILE A 101 14.83 -3.01 5.46
CA ILE A 101 16.30 -3.05 5.44
C ILE A 101 16.79 -4.50 5.48
N MET A 102 16.21 -5.35 6.35
CA MET A 102 16.60 -6.75 6.47
C MET A 102 16.33 -7.53 5.18
N GLU A 103 15.14 -7.37 4.58
CA GLU A 103 14.80 -8.01 3.31
C GLU A 103 15.77 -7.62 2.19
N GLU A 104 16.13 -6.33 2.09
CA GLU A 104 17.09 -5.86 1.09
C GLU A 104 18.51 -6.40 1.34
N MET A 105 18.95 -6.44 2.60
CA MET A 105 20.25 -7.03 2.95
C MET A 105 20.33 -8.51 2.57
N ASP A 106 19.26 -9.28 2.81
CA ASP A 106 19.19 -10.69 2.46
C ASP A 106 19.28 -10.91 0.94
N LEU A 107 18.60 -10.07 0.15
CA LEU A 107 18.68 -10.11 -1.32
C LEU A 107 20.12 -9.87 -1.81
N GLN A 108 20.79 -8.86 -1.29
CA GLN A 108 22.17 -8.54 -1.67
C GLN A 108 23.14 -9.66 -1.26
N ILE A 109 22.96 -10.26 -0.09
CA ILE A 109 23.78 -11.40 0.35
C ILE A 109 23.63 -12.59 -0.60
N GLU A 110 22.41 -12.91 -1.02
CA GLU A 110 22.16 -14.01 -1.96
C GLU A 110 22.74 -13.75 -3.34
N GLU A 111 22.75 -12.50 -3.80
CA GLU A 111 23.40 -12.12 -5.06
C GLU A 111 24.92 -12.28 -4.97
N LEU A 112 25.55 -11.77 -3.91
CA LEU A 112 26.99 -11.92 -3.67
C LEU A 112 27.41 -13.39 -3.56
N LYS A 113 26.61 -14.24 -2.90
CA LYS A 113 26.87 -15.69 -2.84
C LYS A 113 26.89 -16.33 -4.22
N LYS A 114 25.98 -15.93 -5.13
CA LYS A 114 25.96 -16.44 -6.51
C LYS A 114 27.21 -16.02 -7.28
N GLU A 115 27.63 -14.77 -7.14
CA GLU A 115 28.85 -14.26 -7.76
C GLU A 115 30.10 -14.99 -7.28
N ILE A 116 30.22 -15.20 -5.96
CA ILE A 116 31.31 -15.99 -5.37
C ILE A 116 31.30 -17.42 -5.91
N LEU A 117 30.13 -18.06 -5.99
CA LEU A 117 30.04 -19.42 -6.51
C LEU A 117 30.49 -19.50 -7.98
N LEU A 118 30.10 -18.52 -8.80
CA LEU A 118 30.52 -18.39 -10.20
C LEU A 118 32.03 -18.19 -10.32
N SER A 119 32.61 -17.27 -9.55
CA SER A 119 34.06 -17.01 -9.57
C SER A 119 34.86 -18.24 -9.12
N THR A 120 34.39 -18.96 -8.10
CA THR A 120 35.02 -20.18 -7.61
C THR A 120 35.01 -21.28 -8.67
N LYS A 121 33.89 -21.45 -9.39
CA LYS A 121 33.78 -22.41 -10.51
C LYS A 121 34.73 -22.06 -11.66
N ILE A 122 34.84 -20.78 -12.03
CA ILE A 122 35.74 -20.31 -13.08
C ILE A 122 37.20 -20.59 -12.70
N ASN A 123 37.59 -20.24 -11.47
CA ASN A 123 38.94 -20.48 -10.97
C ASN A 123 39.30 -21.97 -10.97
N GLY A 124 38.39 -22.85 -10.54
CA GLY A 124 38.58 -24.29 -10.61
C GLY A 124 38.83 -24.79 -12.04
N LYS A 125 38.07 -24.29 -13.04
CA LYS A 125 38.29 -24.62 -14.45
C LYS A 125 39.65 -24.13 -14.96
N ILE A 126 40.08 -22.92 -14.58
CA ILE A 126 41.38 -22.38 -14.98
C ILE A 126 42.52 -23.23 -14.41
N VAL A 127 42.44 -23.63 -13.14
CA VAL A 127 43.43 -24.49 -12.50
C VAL A 127 43.51 -25.85 -13.21
N TYR A 128 42.36 -26.44 -13.53
CA TYR A 128 42.30 -27.70 -14.27
C TYR A 128 42.91 -27.60 -15.68
N LEU A 129 42.60 -26.54 -16.43
CA LEU A 129 43.18 -26.30 -17.76
C LEU A 129 44.71 -26.09 -17.67
N LYS A 130 45.20 -25.36 -16.67
CA LYS A 130 46.64 -25.19 -16.44
C LYS A 130 47.35 -26.50 -16.10
N PHE A 131 46.67 -27.44 -15.45
CA PHE A 131 47.20 -28.77 -15.19
C PHE A 131 47.31 -29.57 -16.51
N LEU A 132 46.25 -29.59 -17.32
CA LEU A 132 46.22 -30.31 -18.61
C LEU A 132 47.20 -29.77 -19.67
N LEU A 133 47.57 -28.50 -19.61
CA LEU A 133 48.48 -27.86 -20.58
C LEU A 133 49.96 -27.90 -20.16
N LYS A 134 50.29 -28.55 -19.03
CA LYS A 134 51.66 -28.71 -18.53
C LYS A 134 52.30 -30.07 -18.85
N ASP A 135 51.56 -30.96 -19.52
CA ASP A 135 52.06 -32.17 -20.19
C ASP A 135 52.05 -31.96 -21.72
#